data_AF-A0A955N8K5-F1
#
_entry.id   AF-A0A955N8K5-F1
#
_cell.length_a   1.000
_cell.length_b   1.000
_cell.length_c   1.000
_cell.angle_alpha   90.00
_cell.angle_beta   90.00
_cell.angle_gamma   90.00
#
_symmetry.space_group_name_H-M   'P 1'
#
loop_
_entity.id
_entity.type
_entity.pdbx_description
1 polymer ?
#
loop_
_entity_poly.entity_id
_entity_poly.type
_entity_poly.pdbx_seq_one_letter_code
_entity_poly.pdbx_strand_id
1 'polypeptide(L)'
;MLIKAIWTALERFQEQDSDLFRGKHVNEGCVNHRVALHVQEALLRSTCVELYDLQQKIISGQIKVDVEYDKALDQGKIIDGKPSRPDLLIHHRGDNSNNYAFIELKKGYRTKRDIEKCKGAKKSPYDYKNVLIIEFLEKSPCKMHIFEFLAADGEPTKHKYPSGTEPSPNS
;
A
#
# COMPACT_ATOMS: atom_id res chain seq x y z
N MET A 1 -4.70 -0.18 12.42
CA MET A 1 -3.35 -0.65 12.84
C MET A 1 -2.38 -0.74 11.68
N LEU A 2 -2.67 -1.50 10.62
CA LEU A 2 -1.90 -1.44 9.37
C LEU A 2 -1.79 0.01 8.85
N ILE A 3 -2.92 0.74 8.81
CA ILE A 3 -2.95 2.16 8.43
C ILE A 3 -1.91 3.01 9.16
N LYS A 4 -1.66 2.75 10.45
CA LYS A 4 -0.64 3.49 11.23
C LYS A 4 0.77 3.17 10.73
N ALA A 5 1.07 1.89 10.48
CA ALA A 5 2.34 1.48 9.90
C ALA A 5 2.54 2.06 8.49
N ILE A 6 1.47 2.12 7.69
CA ILE A 6 1.49 2.79 6.37
C ILE A 6 1.77 4.29 6.53
N TRP A 7 1.13 4.98 7.48
CA TRP A 7 1.43 6.39 7.74
C TRP A 7 2.89 6.61 8.09
N THR A 8 3.44 5.83 9.03
CA THR A 8 4.87 5.90 9.40
C THR A 8 5.79 5.65 8.20
N ALA A 9 5.43 4.72 7.31
CA ALA A 9 6.19 4.48 6.08
C ALA A 9 6.13 5.67 5.10
N LEU A 10 4.95 6.28 4.93
CA LEU A 10 4.77 7.42 4.04
C LEU A 10 5.47 8.68 4.57
N GLU A 11 5.51 8.89 5.89
CA GLU A 11 6.29 9.95 6.55
C GLU A 11 7.78 9.81 6.21
N ARG A 12 8.36 8.63 6.44
CA ARG A 12 9.77 8.35 6.11
C ARG A 12 10.08 8.51 4.64
N PHE A 13 9.18 8.04 3.77
CA PHE A 13 9.32 8.21 2.33
C PHE A 13 9.37 9.70 1.94
N GLN A 14 8.56 10.56 2.58
CA GLN A 14 8.60 11.99 2.31
C GLN A 14 9.89 12.64 2.82
N GLU A 15 10.35 12.24 4.01
CA GLU A 15 11.59 12.77 4.60
C GLU A 15 12.83 12.41 3.77
N GLN A 16 12.90 11.17 3.26
CA GLN A 16 14.12 10.63 2.65
C GLN A 16 14.09 10.57 1.13
N ASP A 17 12.89 10.51 0.53
CA ASP A 17 12.71 10.22 -0.90
C ASP A 17 11.73 11.19 -1.60
N SER A 18 11.40 12.34 -0.99
CA SER A 18 10.45 13.29 -1.61
C SER A 18 10.91 13.81 -2.98
N ASP A 19 12.22 13.80 -3.27
CA ASP A 19 12.79 14.15 -4.57
C ASP A 19 12.30 13.24 -5.71
N LEU A 20 11.90 12.00 -5.41
CA LEU A 20 11.31 11.09 -6.40
C LEU A 20 9.92 11.55 -6.86
N PHE A 21 9.26 12.38 -6.05
CA PHE A 21 8.01 13.06 -6.40
C PHE A 21 8.22 14.51 -6.85
N ARG A 22 9.30 15.15 -6.42
CA ARG A 22 9.56 16.57 -6.64
C ARG A 22 10.45 16.78 -7.88
N GLY A 23 9.81 16.99 -9.02
CA GLY A 23 10.41 17.73 -10.15
C GLY A 23 11.08 16.91 -11.25
N LYS A 24 11.30 15.61 -11.07
CA LYS A 24 11.73 14.70 -12.16
C LYS A 24 10.59 13.78 -12.58
N HIS A 25 10.52 13.46 -13.88
CA HIS A 25 9.68 12.37 -14.40
C HIS A 25 10.27 11.02 -13.99
N VAL A 26 10.24 10.72 -12.69
CA VAL A 26 10.65 9.42 -12.16
C VAL A 26 9.56 8.40 -12.47
N ASN A 27 9.98 7.24 -12.98
CA ASN A 27 9.11 6.11 -13.25
C ASN A 27 8.32 5.73 -11.98
N GLU A 28 7.02 5.50 -12.13
CA GLU A 28 6.13 5.14 -11.01
C GLU A 28 6.58 3.87 -10.28
N GLY A 29 7.17 2.90 -10.99
CA GLY A 29 7.74 1.70 -10.39
C GLY A 29 8.86 2.00 -9.38
N CYS A 30 9.66 3.05 -9.59
CA CYS A 30 10.69 3.45 -8.61
C CYS A 30 10.06 4.01 -7.34
N VAL A 31 9.01 4.81 -7.49
CA VAL A 31 8.23 5.33 -6.36
C VAL A 31 7.60 4.18 -5.58
N ASN A 32 6.92 3.27 -6.28
CA ASN A 32 6.27 2.11 -5.68
C ASN A 32 7.28 1.27 -4.90
N HIS A 33 8.45 1.00 -5.50
CA HIS A 33 9.53 0.26 -4.86
C HIS A 33 10.01 0.91 -3.57
N ARG A 34 10.25 2.22 -3.58
CA ARG A 34 10.71 2.94 -2.38
C ARG A 34 9.64 2.96 -1.28
N VAL A 35 8.38 3.19 -1.64
CA VAL A 35 7.27 3.09 -0.69
C VAL A 35 7.20 1.68 -0.08
N ALA A 36 7.38 0.63 -0.87
CA ALA A 36 7.36 -0.75 -0.38
C ALA A 36 8.48 -1.03 0.64
N LEU A 37 9.69 -0.52 0.41
CA LEU A 37 10.80 -0.64 1.37
C LEU A 37 10.46 0.03 2.70
N HIS A 38 9.91 1.24 2.67
CA HIS A 38 9.49 1.95 3.88
C HIS A 38 8.34 1.23 4.60
N VAL A 39 7.39 0.66 3.85
CA VAL A 39 6.31 -0.15 4.42
C VAL A 39 6.87 -1.39 5.11
N GLN A 40 7.76 -2.12 4.46
CA GLN A 40 8.41 -3.28 5.06
C GLN A 40 9.19 -2.90 6.32
N GLU A 41 9.95 -1.81 6.29
CA GLU A 41 10.70 -1.35 7.46
C GLU A 41 9.76 -0.94 8.61
N ALA A 42 8.68 -0.21 8.32
CA ALA A 42 7.70 0.20 9.32
C ALA A 42 7.00 -1.00 9.97
N LEU A 43 6.69 -2.05 9.19
CA LEU A 43 6.14 -3.30 9.71
C LEU A 43 7.16 -4.05 10.59
N LEU A 44 8.41 -4.14 10.14
CA LEU A 44 9.48 -4.82 10.88
C LEU A 44 9.88 -4.10 12.18
N ARG A 45 9.73 -2.78 12.24
CA ARG A 45 10.00 -1.98 13.45
C ARG A 45 8.77 -1.74 14.31
N SER A 46 7.60 -2.24 13.91
CA SER A 46 6.37 -1.99 14.64
C SER A 46 6.42 -2.66 16.02
N THR A 47 6.07 -1.91 17.05
CA THR A 47 5.82 -2.44 18.41
C THR A 47 4.36 -2.80 18.63
N CYS A 48 3.54 -2.72 17.57
CA CYS A 48 2.13 -3.03 17.57
C CYS A 48 1.90 -4.55 17.70
N VAL A 49 1.30 -4.98 18.81
CA VAL A 49 1.10 -6.42 19.10
C VAL A 49 0.24 -7.10 18.04
N GLU A 50 -0.74 -6.38 17.49
CA GLU A 50 -1.64 -6.88 16.45
C GLU A 50 -0.93 -7.11 15.10
N LEU A 51 0.27 -6.55 14.90
CA LEU A 51 1.10 -6.78 13.72
C LEU A 51 2.20 -7.83 13.98
N TYR A 52 2.30 -8.38 15.19
CA TYR A 52 3.37 -9.31 15.55
C TYR A 52 3.39 -10.57 14.69
N ASP A 53 2.23 -11.22 14.47
CA ASP A 53 2.15 -12.41 13.60
C ASP A 53 2.60 -12.10 12.15
N LEU A 54 2.15 -10.96 11.61
CA LEU A 54 2.59 -10.50 10.29
C LEU A 54 4.10 -10.27 10.25
N GLN A 55 4.64 -9.59 11.26
CA GLN A 55 6.08 -9.32 11.39
C GLN A 55 6.89 -10.62 11.38
N GLN A 56 6.49 -11.61 12.19
CA GLN A 56 7.16 -12.92 12.23
C GLN A 56 7.11 -13.63 10.87
N LYS A 57 5.98 -13.56 10.17
CA LYS A 57 5.83 -14.13 8.82
C LYS A 57 6.66 -13.42 7.76
N ILE A 58 6.89 -12.11 7.91
CA ILE A 58 7.81 -11.36 7.06
C ILE A 58 9.26 -11.78 7.35
N ILE A 59 9.65 -11.89 8.62
CA ILE A 59 10.99 -12.29 9.06
C ILE A 59 11.32 -13.72 8.59
N SER A 60 10.37 -14.66 8.73
CA SER A 60 10.53 -16.04 8.25
C SER A 60 10.49 -16.17 6.73
N GLY A 61 10.09 -15.10 6.03
CA GLY A 61 9.97 -15.04 4.58
C GLY A 61 8.72 -15.69 4.01
N GLN A 62 7.76 -16.11 4.86
CA GLN A 62 6.46 -16.63 4.44
C GLN A 62 5.58 -15.55 3.81
N ILE A 63 5.63 -14.31 4.32
CA ILE A 63 4.95 -13.15 3.73
C ILE A 63 6.01 -12.21 3.15
N LYS A 64 5.69 -11.61 2.00
CA LYS A 64 6.54 -10.64 1.30
C LYS A 64 5.81 -9.32 1.12
N VAL A 65 6.57 -8.23 1.14
CA VAL A 65 6.13 -6.88 0.75
C VAL A 65 6.68 -6.64 -0.65
N ASP A 66 5.83 -6.74 -1.66
CA ASP A 66 6.24 -6.86 -3.07
C ASP A 66 5.63 -5.76 -3.94
N VAL A 67 6.42 -5.25 -4.89
CA VAL A 67 5.97 -4.34 -5.97
C VAL A 67 5.96 -5.00 -7.35
N GLU A 68 6.44 -6.25 -7.37
CA GLU A 68 6.69 -6.98 -8.59
C GLU A 68 5.51 -7.86 -8.95
N TYR A 69 5.36 -8.04 -10.25
CA TYR A 69 4.35 -8.83 -10.92
C TYR A 69 4.28 -10.26 -10.38
N ASP A 70 3.05 -10.77 -10.29
CA ASP A 70 2.66 -12.12 -9.84
C ASP A 70 3.73 -13.19 -9.84
N LYS A 71 3.70 -13.99 -8.77
CA LYS A 71 3.85 -15.44 -8.92
C LYS A 71 2.83 -16.15 -8.03
N ALA A 72 1.54 -15.97 -8.30
CA ALA A 72 0.73 -17.18 -8.35
C ALA A 72 1.35 -18.04 -9.46
N LEU A 73 1.67 -19.31 -9.17
CA LEU A 73 2.52 -20.15 -10.03
C LEU A 73 1.94 -20.38 -11.45
N ASP A 74 0.70 -19.97 -11.67
CA ASP A 74 -0.16 -20.27 -12.79
C ASP A 74 -0.45 -19.07 -13.70
N GLN A 75 -0.93 -17.91 -13.22
CA GLN A 75 -1.25 -16.73 -14.05
C GLN A 75 -1.24 -15.38 -13.29
N GLY A 76 -1.16 -14.27 -14.04
CA GLY A 76 -1.33 -12.92 -13.49
C GLY A 76 -2.73 -12.67 -12.91
N LYS A 77 -2.87 -11.75 -11.93
CA LYS A 77 -4.15 -11.44 -11.28
C LYS A 77 -5.13 -10.83 -12.29
N ILE A 78 -6.32 -11.42 -12.37
CA ILE A 78 -7.45 -10.98 -13.18
C ILE A 78 -8.50 -10.44 -12.21
N ILE A 79 -8.62 -9.12 -12.14
CA ILE A 79 -9.61 -8.45 -11.30
C ILE A 79 -10.68 -7.87 -12.23
N ASP A 80 -11.94 -8.24 -12.00
CA ASP A 80 -13.08 -7.81 -12.81
C ASP A 80 -12.87 -8.10 -14.32
N GLY A 81 -12.41 -9.32 -14.61
CA GLY A 81 -12.16 -9.78 -15.99
C GLY A 81 -10.97 -9.12 -16.68
N LYS A 82 -10.17 -8.30 -15.99
CA LYS A 82 -9.03 -7.59 -16.57
C LYS A 82 -7.71 -7.94 -15.88
N PRO A 83 -6.62 -8.11 -16.64
CA PRO A 83 -5.28 -8.18 -16.06
C PRO A 83 -5.04 -6.96 -15.18
N SER A 84 -4.64 -7.20 -13.94
CA SER A 84 -4.54 -6.19 -12.92
C SER A 84 -3.20 -6.32 -12.22
N ARG A 85 -2.36 -5.29 -12.34
CA ARG A 85 -1.08 -5.20 -11.65
C ARG A 85 -1.22 -4.29 -10.42
N PRO A 86 -1.14 -4.83 -9.19
CA PRO A 86 -1.13 -4.00 -7.99
C PRO A 86 0.17 -3.20 -7.90
N ASP A 87 0.11 -2.00 -7.32
CA ASP A 87 1.33 -1.21 -7.09
C ASP A 87 2.19 -1.78 -5.96
N LEU A 88 1.55 -2.30 -4.91
CA LEU A 88 2.17 -2.93 -3.76
C LEU A 88 1.28 -4.03 -3.17
N LEU A 89 1.88 -5.15 -2.79
CA LEU A 89 1.26 -6.30 -2.15
C LEU A 89 1.95 -6.67 -0.84
N ILE A 90 1.16 -7.14 0.11
CA ILE A 90 1.64 -7.87 1.29
C ILE A 90 0.97 -9.24 1.25
N HIS A 91 1.72 -10.29 0.88
CA HIS A 91 1.13 -11.58 0.53
C HIS A 91 2.08 -12.76 0.71
N HIS A 92 1.52 -13.97 0.73
CA HIS A 92 2.27 -15.20 0.53
C HIS A 92 2.56 -15.37 -0.97
N ARG A 93 3.75 -15.86 -1.33
CA ARG A 93 4.09 -16.13 -2.75
C ARG A 93 3.72 -17.57 -3.10
N GLY A 94 3.27 -17.78 -4.33
CA GLY A 94 3.05 -19.11 -4.89
C GLY A 94 1.57 -19.49 -4.98
N ASP A 95 0.74 -19.02 -4.05
CA ASP A 95 -0.70 -19.19 -4.06
C ASP A 95 -1.41 -17.86 -3.74
N ASN A 96 -2.66 -17.71 -4.20
CA ASN A 96 -3.48 -16.54 -3.88
C ASN A 96 -4.11 -16.63 -2.46
N SER A 97 -3.57 -17.49 -1.58
CA SER A 97 -4.13 -17.70 -0.25
C SER A 97 -3.57 -16.69 0.76
N ASN A 98 -4.35 -16.40 1.81
CA ASN A 98 -3.89 -15.60 2.95
C ASN A 98 -3.32 -14.20 2.61
N ASN A 99 -3.81 -13.61 1.52
CA ASN A 99 -3.43 -12.28 1.06
C ASN A 99 -3.71 -11.21 2.13
N TYR A 100 -2.66 -10.49 2.56
CA TYR A 100 -2.75 -9.57 3.69
C TYR A 100 -3.15 -8.16 3.26
N ALA A 101 -2.46 -7.56 2.28
CA ALA A 101 -2.79 -6.23 1.79
C ALA A 101 -2.60 -6.06 0.28
N PHE A 102 -3.53 -5.33 -0.32
CA PHE A 102 -3.47 -4.83 -1.69
C PHE A 102 -3.44 -3.30 -1.62
N ILE A 103 -2.44 -2.67 -2.24
CA ILE A 103 -2.22 -1.24 -2.10
C ILE A 103 -1.99 -0.64 -3.48
N GLU A 104 -2.84 0.33 -3.84
CA GLU A 104 -2.67 1.17 -5.03
C GLU A 104 -2.08 2.52 -4.64
N LEU A 105 -1.12 2.98 -5.43
CA LEU A 105 -0.45 4.28 -5.26
C LEU A 105 -0.88 5.18 -6.42
N LYS A 106 -1.40 6.38 -6.13
CA LYS A 106 -1.87 7.31 -7.16
C LYS A 106 -1.20 8.66 -7.00
N LYS A 107 -0.52 9.10 -8.06
CA LYS A 107 -0.12 10.49 -8.23
C LYS A 107 -1.38 11.30 -8.56
N GLY A 108 -1.83 12.13 -7.63
CA GLY A 108 -3.13 12.81 -7.70
C GLY A 108 -4.27 11.95 -7.15
N TYR A 109 -5.44 12.05 -7.78
CA TYR A 109 -6.68 11.45 -7.28
C TYR A 109 -6.93 10.06 -7.87
N ARG A 110 -7.59 9.20 -7.08
CA ARG A 110 -8.09 7.91 -7.57
C ARG A 110 -9.16 8.11 -8.63
N THR A 111 -9.17 7.23 -9.62
CA THR A 111 -10.21 7.15 -10.64
C THR A 111 -11.27 6.12 -10.26
N LYS A 112 -12.41 6.11 -10.96
CA LYS A 112 -13.41 5.04 -10.83
C LYS A 112 -12.82 3.65 -11.10
N ARG A 113 -11.86 3.54 -12.02
CA ARG A 113 -11.19 2.28 -12.33
C ARG A 113 -10.38 1.77 -11.14
N ASP A 114 -9.70 2.66 -10.43
CA ASP A 114 -8.91 2.29 -9.25
C ASP A 114 -9.81 1.77 -8.12
N ILE A 115 -10.97 2.40 -7.95
CA ILE A 115 -12.00 1.98 -7.00
C ILE A 115 -12.50 0.57 -7.34
N GLU A 116 -12.93 0.32 -8.58
CA GLU A 116 -13.44 -1.00 -8.98
C GLU A 116 -12.37 -2.09 -8.91
N LYS A 117 -11.11 -1.78 -9.23
CA LYS A 117 -9.97 -2.67 -9.01
C LYS A 117 -9.80 -3.05 -7.54
N CYS A 118 -9.89 -2.08 -6.63
CA CYS A 118 -9.79 -2.34 -5.19
C CYS A 118 -10.98 -3.16 -4.67
N LYS A 119 -12.20 -2.85 -5.13
CA LYS A 119 -13.39 -3.66 -4.82
C LYS A 119 -13.23 -5.10 -5.27
N GLY A 120 -12.71 -5.32 -6.48
CA GLY A 120 -12.46 -6.66 -6.99
C GLY A 120 -11.35 -7.40 -6.24
N ALA A 121 -10.33 -6.71 -5.71
CA ALA A 121 -9.30 -7.32 -4.86
C ALA A 121 -9.85 -7.85 -3.52
N LYS A 122 -10.97 -7.30 -3.03
CA LYS A 122 -11.68 -7.79 -1.84
C LYS A 122 -12.53 -9.04 -2.10
N LYS A 123 -12.76 -9.40 -3.37
CA LYS A 123 -13.61 -10.53 -3.77
C LYS A 123 -12.77 -11.79 -3.99
N SER A 124 -13.45 -12.93 -3.95
CA SER A 124 -12.87 -14.22 -4.35
C SER A 124 -12.36 -14.14 -5.79
N PRO A 125 -11.20 -14.75 -6.13
CA PRO A 125 -10.38 -15.66 -5.29
C PRO A 125 -9.26 -14.98 -4.50
N TYR A 126 -9.21 -13.65 -4.47
CA TYR A 126 -8.06 -12.93 -3.88
C TYR A 126 -8.25 -12.61 -2.41
N ASP A 127 -9.46 -12.24 -2.01
CA ASP A 127 -9.89 -12.12 -0.61
C ASP A 127 -8.89 -11.34 0.28
N TYR A 128 -8.33 -10.24 -0.25
CA TYR A 128 -7.35 -9.43 0.49
C TYR A 128 -7.96 -8.86 1.77
N LYS A 129 -7.30 -9.09 2.91
CA LYS A 129 -7.76 -8.59 4.22
C LYS A 129 -7.83 -7.07 4.27
N ASN A 130 -6.81 -6.40 3.75
CA ASN A 130 -6.71 -4.95 3.69
C ASN A 130 -6.60 -4.53 2.22
N VAL A 131 -7.41 -3.57 1.79
CA VAL A 131 -7.30 -3.01 0.43
C VAL A 131 -7.31 -1.50 0.52
N LEU A 132 -6.25 -0.88 -0.01
CA LEU A 132 -5.95 0.53 0.19
C LEU A 132 -5.70 1.25 -1.14
N ILE A 133 -6.11 2.51 -1.22
CA ILE A 133 -5.60 3.47 -2.20
C ILE A 133 -4.90 4.60 -1.45
N ILE A 134 -3.68 4.94 -1.85
CA ILE A 134 -2.91 6.04 -1.33
C ILE A 134 -2.80 7.11 -2.42
N GLU A 135 -3.42 8.26 -2.17
CA GLU A 135 -3.39 9.42 -3.05
C GLU A 135 -2.29 10.39 -2.60
N PHE A 136 -1.39 10.73 -3.52
CA PHE A 136 -0.38 11.77 -3.36
C PHE A 136 -0.86 13.02 -4.10
N LEU A 137 -1.62 13.90 -3.43
CA LEU A 137 -2.31 15.03 -4.08
C LEU A 137 -1.37 16.18 -4.43
N GLU A 138 -0.35 16.40 -3.61
CA GLU A 138 0.69 17.39 -3.85
C GLU A 138 2.05 16.85 -3.43
N LYS A 139 3.10 17.58 -3.81
CA LYS A 139 4.50 17.32 -3.42
C LYS A 139 4.76 17.48 -1.91
N SER A 140 3.73 17.52 -1.05
CA SER A 140 3.82 17.79 0.39
C SER A 140 3.13 16.70 1.23
N PRO A 141 3.74 16.25 2.35
CA PRO A 141 3.21 15.19 3.20
C PRO A 141 1.81 15.48 3.76
N CYS A 142 1.47 16.76 3.97
CA CYS A 142 0.17 17.17 4.51
C CYS A 142 -1.01 16.96 3.54
N LYS A 143 -0.75 16.49 2.31
CA LYS A 143 -1.77 16.25 1.29
C LYS A 143 -1.68 14.83 0.72
N MET A 144 -1.51 13.86 1.61
CA MET A 144 -1.75 12.45 1.32
C MET A 144 -3.11 12.02 1.87
N HIS A 145 -3.78 11.12 1.16
CA HIS A 145 -4.99 10.46 1.67
C HIS A 145 -4.85 8.95 1.54
N ILE A 146 -5.27 8.24 2.59
CA ILE A 146 -5.42 6.78 2.53
C ILE A 146 -6.91 6.46 2.51
N PHE A 147 -7.33 5.67 1.55
CA PHE A 147 -8.70 5.16 1.41
C PHE A 147 -8.67 3.66 1.65
N GLU A 148 -9.46 3.18 2.62
CA GLU A 148 -9.54 1.77 2.97
C GLU A 148 -10.89 1.18 2.58
N PHE A 149 -10.86 0.07 1.86
CA PHE A 149 -12.04 -0.70 1.47
C PHE A 149 -12.31 -1.77 2.51
N LEU A 150 -13.28 -1.52 3.40
CA LEU A 150 -13.65 -2.47 4.45
C LEU A 150 -14.43 -3.67 3.88
N ALA A 151 -15.32 -3.40 2.91
CA ALA A 151 -16.11 -4.39 2.19
C ALA A 151 -16.00 -4.20 0.67
N ALA A 152 -16.22 -5.27 -0.09
CA ALA A 152 -16.08 -5.26 -1.55
C ALA A 152 -17.06 -4.32 -2.26
N ASP A 153 -18.28 -4.16 -1.74
CA ASP A 153 -19.30 -3.29 -2.33
C ASP A 153 -19.55 -2.02 -1.50
N GLY A 154 -18.67 -1.74 -0.52
CA GLY A 154 -18.75 -0.56 0.33
C GLY A 154 -18.02 0.66 -0.23
N GLU A 155 -18.42 1.84 0.23
CA GLU A 155 -17.63 3.06 0.01
C GLU A 155 -16.34 3.02 0.84
N PRO A 156 -15.21 3.48 0.29
CA PRO A 156 -13.95 3.45 1.02
C PRO A 156 -13.96 4.46 2.17
N THR A 157 -13.44 4.03 3.31
CA THR A 157 -13.23 4.89 4.47
C THR A 157 -11.99 5.75 4.24
N LYS A 158 -12.15 7.07 4.34
CA LYS A 158 -11.03 8.01 4.23
C LYS A 158 -10.32 8.16 5.58
N HIS A 159 -9.04 7.81 5.61
CA HIS A 159 -8.15 8.06 6.75
C HIS A 159 -7.41 9.37 6.52
N LYS A 160 -7.55 10.30 7.46
CA LYS A 160 -6.75 11.52 7.50
C LYS A 160 -5.40 11.24 8.18
N TYR A 161 -4.40 12.02 7.82
CA TYR A 161 -3.13 12.04 8.55
C TYR A 161 -3.40 12.30 10.04
N PRO A 162 -2.74 11.59 10.99
CA PRO A 162 -2.92 11.85 12.40
C PRO A 162 -2.43 13.29 12.70
N SER A 163 -3.36 14.20 12.98
CA SER A 163 -3.04 15.57 13.37
C SER A 163 -2.39 15.55 14.76
N GLY A 164 -1.07 15.41 14.82
CA GLY A 164 -0.30 15.34 16.07
C GLY A 164 1.12 15.91 15.99
N THR A 165 1.72 15.98 14.80
CA THR A 165 3.01 16.63 14.59
C THR A 165 3.03 17.16 13.17
N GLU A 166 2.71 18.45 13.00
CA GLU A 166 3.23 19.16 11.84
C GLU A 166 4.76 19.03 11.89
N PRO A 167 5.43 18.57 10.83
CA PRO A 167 6.89 18.62 10.80
C PRO A 167 7.27 20.09 10.97
N SER A 168 8.01 20.39 12.03
CA SER A 168 8.47 21.74 12.35
C SER A 168 9.15 22.31 11.09
N PRO A 169 8.69 23.44 10.56
CA PRO A 169 9.28 24.00 9.36
C PRO A 169 10.64 24.57 9.74
N ASN A 170 11.69 23.79 9.45
CA ASN A 170 13.10 24.13 9.60
C ASN A 170 13.58 24.36 11.05
N SER A 171 14.55 23.55 11.47
CA SER A 171 15.54 23.89 12.49
C SER A 171 16.91 23.42 12.03
#